data_AF-A0A1G4I687-F1
#
_entry.id   AF-A0A1G4I687-F1
#
_cell.length_a   1.000
_cell.length_b   1.000
_cell.length_c   1.000
_cell.angle_alpha   90.00
_cell.angle_beta   90.00
_cell.angle_gamma   90.00
#
_symmetry.space_group_name_H-M   'P 1'
#
loop_
_entity.id
_entity.type
_entity.pdbx_description
1 polymer ?
#
loop_
_entity_poly.entity_id
_entity_poly.type
_entity_poly.pdbx_seq_one_letter_code
_entity_poly.pdbx_strand_id
1 'polypeptide(L)'
;MISPSTLLRSASSRGPFPAALRRLFSQYPRNGGEFLGNLLVGHNVFIADQPRKYDVCHARHFSLLESLNIVPLFTLTVVHYFSTFLLFPSRRNMIPVLMTELTNKSKMEQEWLEALAAKSPADAVAWRAAMLLSHLVLFPMFLILSAIAPQLVHATLERTNEILYQKYASISTGAPTFVKKCMEDARDTSTYHSMQLNISTDYVAALIIVVLVLYLNS
;
A
#
# COMPACT_ATOMS: atom_id res chain seq x y z
N MET A 1 41.96 41.35 24.49
CA MET A 1 40.55 40.92 24.55
C MET A 1 40.30 39.96 23.39
N ILE A 2 40.19 38.66 23.68
CA ILE A 2 39.76 37.65 22.69
C ILE A 2 38.48 37.03 23.27
N SER A 3 37.42 37.07 22.47
CA SER A 3 36.04 36.78 22.88
C SER A 3 35.80 35.28 23.13
N PRO A 4 35.01 34.87 24.14
CA PRO A 4 34.79 33.46 24.50
C PRO A 4 33.85 32.68 23.56
N SER A 5 33.47 33.22 22.40
CA SER A 5 32.33 32.72 21.62
C SER A 5 32.66 31.67 20.55
N THR A 6 33.90 31.20 20.42
CA THR A 6 34.29 30.31 19.31
C THR A 6 34.37 28.81 19.67
N LEU A 7 34.03 28.41 20.89
CA LEU A 7 34.13 27.02 21.36
C LEU A 7 32.80 26.24 21.46
N LEU A 8 31.70 26.75 20.88
CA LEU A 8 30.39 26.08 20.92
C LEU A 8 29.76 25.82 19.53
N ARG A 9 30.58 25.51 18.52
CA ARG A 9 30.10 25.02 17.21
C ARG A 9 30.85 23.77 16.76
N SER A 10 30.70 22.66 17.50
CA SER A 10 31.09 21.34 17.00
C SER A 10 30.41 20.16 17.69
N ALA A 11 29.25 20.36 18.32
CA ALA A 11 28.59 19.30 19.08
C ALA A 11 27.09 19.18 18.71
N SER A 12 26.75 18.89 17.45
CA SER A 12 25.34 18.60 17.09
C SER A 12 25.09 17.91 15.74
N SER A 13 25.92 16.97 15.25
CA SER A 13 25.53 16.21 14.03
C SER A 13 25.94 14.74 13.93
N ARG A 14 26.58 14.17 14.96
CA ARG A 14 26.88 12.74 15.00
C ARG A 14 25.70 11.96 15.58
N GLY A 15 24.63 11.82 14.79
CA GLY A 15 23.68 10.73 14.98
C GLY A 15 24.41 9.37 14.98
N PRO A 16 23.87 8.34 15.64
CA PRO A 16 24.60 7.12 16.04
C PRO A 16 25.09 6.24 14.88
N PHE A 17 24.71 6.53 13.64
CA PHE A 17 25.07 5.74 12.47
C PHE A 17 25.90 6.51 11.44
N PRO A 18 26.86 5.85 10.76
CA PRO A 18 27.60 6.41 9.62
C PRO A 18 26.67 6.87 8.49
N ALA A 19 27.09 7.88 7.71
CA ALA A 19 26.30 8.46 6.62
C ALA A 19 25.88 7.43 5.55
N ALA A 20 26.73 6.44 5.26
CA ALA A 20 26.42 5.35 4.33
C ALA A 20 25.30 4.43 4.84
N LEU A 21 25.30 4.10 6.14
CA LEU A 21 24.22 3.35 6.79
C LEU A 21 22.93 4.16 6.82
N ARG A 22 22.98 5.48 7.10
CA ARG A 22 21.80 6.35 6.98
C ARG A 22 21.25 6.38 5.56
N ARG A 23 22.11 6.37 4.54
CA ARG A 23 21.71 6.34 3.12
C ARG A 23 21.05 5.01 2.74
N LEU A 24 21.63 3.89 3.17
CA LEU A 24 21.05 2.54 3.01
C LEU A 24 19.70 2.42 3.73
N PHE A 25 19.60 2.86 5.00
CA PHE A 25 18.33 2.85 5.75
C PHE A 25 17.30 3.82 5.20
N SER A 26 17.70 4.99 4.65
CA SER A 26 16.79 5.91 3.96
C SER A 26 16.28 5.38 2.61
N GLN A 27 17.00 4.44 2.01
CA GLN A 27 16.58 3.72 0.79
C GLN A 27 15.73 2.48 1.09
N TYR A 28 15.73 2.02 2.34
CA TYR A 28 15.31 0.66 2.70
C TYR A 28 13.80 0.40 2.80
N PRO A 29 12.90 1.38 3.07
CA PRO A 29 11.47 1.12 2.84
C PRO A 29 11.07 1.42 1.40
N ARG A 30 11.60 2.50 0.81
CA ARG A 30 11.10 3.04 -0.46
C ARG A 30 11.41 2.14 -1.65
N ASN A 31 12.68 1.76 -1.86
CA ASN A 31 13.06 0.93 -3.00
C ASN A 31 12.45 -0.48 -2.92
N GLY A 32 12.40 -1.04 -1.71
CA GLY A 32 11.76 -2.33 -1.47
C GLY A 32 10.25 -2.29 -1.72
N GLY A 33 9.58 -1.23 -1.26
CA GLY A 33 8.16 -1.04 -1.48
C GLY A 33 7.84 -0.75 -2.94
N GLU A 34 8.68 0.00 -3.63
CA GLU A 34 8.56 0.21 -5.08
C GLU A 34 8.68 -1.12 -5.85
N PHE A 35 9.65 -1.97 -5.49
CA PHE A 35 9.80 -3.30 -6.07
C PHE A 35 8.55 -4.16 -5.82
N LEU A 36 8.10 -4.27 -4.57
CA LEU A 36 6.92 -5.06 -4.21
C LEU A 36 5.65 -4.51 -4.85
N GLY A 37 5.51 -3.18 -4.93
CA GLY A 37 4.37 -2.54 -5.56
C GLY A 37 4.33 -2.82 -7.06
N ASN A 38 5.47 -2.70 -7.76
CA ASN A 38 5.59 -3.03 -9.17
C ASN A 38 5.35 -4.53 -9.43
N LEU A 39 5.82 -5.41 -8.54
CA LEU A 39 5.56 -6.85 -8.61
C LEU A 39 4.07 -7.17 -8.42
N LEU A 40 3.45 -6.59 -7.39
CA LEU A 40 2.05 -6.79 -7.03
C LEU A 40 1.14 -6.39 -8.18
N VAL A 41 1.31 -5.19 -8.74
CA VAL A 41 0.47 -4.67 -9.84
C VAL A 41 0.96 -5.09 -11.23
N GLY A 42 2.02 -5.89 -11.31
CA GLY A 42 2.61 -6.37 -12.55
C GLY A 42 3.14 -5.27 -13.48
N HIS A 43 3.55 -4.11 -12.95
CA HIS A 43 3.79 -2.88 -13.73
C HIS A 43 4.71 -3.09 -14.97
N ASN A 44 5.75 -3.91 -14.86
CA ASN A 44 6.68 -4.20 -15.97
C ASN A 44 6.04 -4.95 -17.15
N VAL A 45 4.92 -5.64 -16.95
CA VAL A 45 4.19 -6.38 -18.00
C VAL A 45 3.12 -5.52 -18.67
N PHE A 46 2.75 -4.38 -18.07
CA PHE A 46 1.53 -3.63 -18.41
C PHE A 46 1.75 -2.14 -18.74
N ILE A 47 2.96 -1.75 -19.16
CA ILE A 47 3.28 -0.41 -19.73
C ILE A 47 3.12 -0.38 -21.26
N ALA A 48 3.01 -1.53 -21.93
CA ALA A 48 3.06 -1.59 -23.39
C ALA A 48 1.84 -0.99 -24.12
N ASP A 49 0.70 -0.81 -23.44
CA ASP A 49 -0.45 -0.07 -23.99
C ASP A 49 -1.14 0.71 -22.87
N GLN A 50 -1.02 2.05 -22.88
CA GLN A 50 -1.90 2.95 -22.14
C GLN A 50 -2.99 3.46 -23.10
N PRO A 51 -4.08 2.71 -23.31
CA PRO A 51 -5.11 3.13 -24.24
C PRO A 51 -5.84 4.35 -23.65
N ARG A 52 -5.85 5.42 -24.44
CA ARG A 52 -6.54 6.69 -24.13
C ARG A 52 -8.07 6.57 -24.12
N LYS A 53 -8.59 5.47 -24.68
CA LYS A 53 -10.02 5.17 -24.76
C LYS A 53 -10.35 3.99 -23.85
N TYR A 54 -11.41 4.16 -23.05
CA TYR A 54 -11.93 3.11 -22.20
C TYR A 54 -12.45 1.91 -23.01
N ASP A 55 -12.20 0.71 -22.50
CA ASP A 55 -12.69 -0.59 -22.99
C ASP A 55 -12.91 -1.54 -21.80
N VAL A 56 -13.72 -2.59 -21.95
CA VAL A 56 -14.07 -3.58 -20.92
C VAL A 56 -12.85 -4.28 -20.34
N CYS A 57 -11.78 -4.48 -21.12
CA CYS A 57 -10.52 -5.01 -20.61
C CYS A 57 -9.92 -4.14 -19.49
N HIS A 58 -10.23 -2.84 -19.48
CA HIS A 58 -9.86 -1.92 -18.39
C HIS A 58 -10.63 -2.20 -17.13
N ALA A 59 -11.92 -2.51 -17.20
CA ALA A 59 -12.69 -2.86 -16.01
C ALA A 59 -12.11 -4.09 -15.31
N ARG A 60 -11.72 -5.10 -16.09
CA ARG A 60 -11.00 -6.28 -15.60
C ARG A 60 -9.65 -5.92 -14.97
N HIS A 61 -8.90 -5.03 -15.62
CA HIS A 61 -7.60 -4.57 -15.13
C HIS A 61 -7.71 -3.76 -13.82
N PHE A 62 -8.58 -2.75 -13.78
CA PHE A 62 -8.74 -1.89 -12.62
C PHE A 62 -9.39 -2.61 -11.44
N SER A 63 -10.35 -3.51 -11.68
CA SER A 63 -10.87 -4.37 -10.60
C SER A 63 -9.75 -5.18 -9.96
N LEU A 64 -8.86 -5.78 -10.75
CA LEU A 64 -7.71 -6.51 -10.22
C LEU A 64 -6.75 -5.61 -9.44
N LEU A 65 -6.39 -4.42 -9.97
CA LEU A 65 -5.48 -3.54 -9.27
C LEU A 65 -6.05 -3.00 -7.94
N GLU A 66 -7.33 -2.65 -7.90
CA GLU A 66 -7.98 -2.27 -6.64
C GLU A 66 -8.01 -3.46 -5.67
N SER A 67 -8.37 -4.64 -6.16
CA SER A 67 -8.42 -5.88 -5.38
C SER A 67 -7.06 -6.24 -4.77
N LEU A 68 -5.98 -6.17 -5.54
CA LEU A 68 -4.64 -6.51 -5.08
C LEU A 68 -4.12 -5.58 -3.98
N ASN A 69 -4.64 -4.35 -3.89
CA ASN A 69 -4.28 -3.39 -2.85
C ASN A 69 -5.06 -3.59 -1.53
N ILE A 70 -6.17 -4.33 -1.56
CA ILE A 70 -6.99 -4.59 -0.36
C ILE A 70 -6.20 -5.40 0.67
N VAL A 71 -5.45 -6.41 0.25
CA VAL A 71 -4.71 -7.31 1.15
C VAL A 71 -3.59 -6.60 1.93
N PRO A 72 -2.62 -5.90 1.29
CA PRO A 72 -1.60 -5.15 2.02
C PRO A 72 -2.22 -4.11 2.96
N LEU A 73 -3.29 -3.44 2.54
CA LEU A 73 -3.98 -2.45 3.36
C LEU A 73 -4.68 -3.07 4.59
N PHE A 74 -5.37 -4.18 4.39
CA PHE A 74 -6.07 -4.88 5.46
C PHE A 74 -5.09 -5.46 6.50
N THR A 75 -4.04 -6.14 6.04
CA THR A 75 -3.02 -6.70 6.94
C THR A 75 -2.30 -5.62 7.75
N LEU A 76 -2.01 -4.47 7.13
CA LEU A 76 -1.45 -3.31 7.81
C LEU A 76 -2.40 -2.74 8.88
N THR A 77 -3.70 -2.71 8.58
CA THR A 77 -4.74 -2.30 9.55
C THR A 77 -4.76 -3.24 10.75
N VAL A 78 -4.70 -4.55 10.54
CA VAL A 78 -4.65 -5.56 11.61
C VAL A 78 -3.40 -5.37 12.49
N VAL A 79 -2.23 -5.20 11.88
CA VAL A 79 -0.97 -4.99 12.63
C VAL A 79 -1.04 -3.72 13.47
N HIS A 80 -1.51 -2.62 12.88
CA HIS A 80 -1.64 -1.35 13.60
C HIS A 80 -2.68 -1.43 14.71
N TYR A 81 -3.75 -2.20 14.55
CA TYR A 81 -4.72 -2.51 15.60
C TYR A 81 -4.06 -3.20 16.80
N PHE A 82 -3.32 -4.30 16.60
CA PHE A 82 -2.59 -4.95 17.69
C PHE A 82 -1.60 -4.01 18.37
N SER A 83 -0.90 -3.21 17.57
CA SER A 83 0.07 -2.24 18.08
C SER A 83 -0.56 -1.18 18.99
N THR A 84 -1.88 -0.96 18.91
CA THR A 84 -2.58 -0.01 19.80
C THR A 84 -2.62 -0.47 21.26
N PHE A 85 -2.54 -1.78 21.51
CA PHE A 85 -2.52 -2.38 22.84
C PHE A 85 -1.11 -2.62 23.38
N LEU A 86 -0.09 -2.35 22.56
CA LEU A 86 1.30 -2.76 22.79
C LEU A 86 2.21 -1.53 22.83
N LEU A 87 3.23 -1.46 21.98
CA LEU A 87 4.28 -0.44 22.09
C LEU A 87 3.85 0.93 21.54
N PHE A 88 2.81 0.99 20.69
CA PHE A 88 2.45 2.20 19.95
C PHE A 88 0.94 2.51 19.96
N PRO A 89 0.37 2.90 21.13
CA PRO A 89 -1.06 3.23 21.26
C PRO A 89 -1.55 4.37 20.35
N SER A 90 -0.66 5.28 19.94
CA SER A 90 -1.00 6.39 19.03
C SER A 90 -1.43 5.92 17.63
N ARG A 91 -1.09 4.67 17.23
CA ARG A 91 -1.51 4.08 15.95
C ARG A 91 -3.02 3.95 15.81
N ARG A 92 -3.79 4.07 16.89
CA ARG A 92 -5.26 4.17 16.84
C ARG A 92 -5.75 5.26 15.89
N ASN A 93 -4.97 6.34 15.72
CA ASN A 93 -5.32 7.45 14.84
C ASN A 93 -5.20 7.08 13.34
N MET A 94 -4.44 6.04 13.00
CA MET A 94 -4.27 5.55 11.63
C MET A 94 -5.41 4.63 11.20
N ILE A 95 -6.03 3.90 12.15
CA ILE A 95 -7.06 2.90 11.86
C ILE A 95 -8.23 3.49 11.06
N PRO A 96 -8.83 4.65 11.43
CA PRO A 96 -9.92 5.22 10.64
C PRO A 96 -9.51 5.52 9.21
N VAL A 97 -8.31 6.07 9.00
CA VAL A 97 -7.80 6.41 7.66
C VAL A 97 -7.67 5.15 6.79
N LEU A 98 -7.05 4.09 7.34
CA LEU A 98 -6.87 2.84 6.61
C LEU A 98 -8.21 2.13 6.34
N MET A 99 -9.16 2.17 7.28
CA MET A 99 -10.49 1.61 7.08
C MET A 99 -11.30 2.38 6.04
N THR A 100 -11.17 3.70 5.99
CA THR A 100 -11.78 4.53 4.93
C THR A 100 -11.20 4.17 3.57
N GLU A 101 -9.88 4.06 3.46
CA GLU A 101 -9.25 3.62 2.21
C GLU A 101 -9.72 2.22 1.81
N LEU A 102 -9.79 1.27 2.75
CA LEU A 102 -10.23 -0.10 2.50
C LEU A 102 -11.67 -0.15 2.00
N THR A 103 -12.55 0.66 2.62
CA THR A 103 -13.95 0.80 2.20
C THR A 103 -14.04 1.37 0.79
N ASN A 104 -13.27 2.41 0.49
CA ASN A 104 -13.24 3.02 -0.84
C ASN A 104 -12.73 2.03 -1.88
N LYS A 105 -11.62 1.33 -1.62
CA LYS A 105 -11.06 0.32 -2.54
C LYS A 105 -12.04 -0.82 -2.81
N SER A 106 -12.70 -1.33 -1.77
CA SER A 106 -13.72 -2.38 -1.91
C SER A 106 -14.90 -1.90 -2.75
N LYS A 107 -15.34 -0.66 -2.54
CA LYS A 107 -16.39 -0.04 -3.36
C LYS A 107 -15.96 0.10 -4.82
N MET A 108 -14.73 0.54 -5.08
CA MET A 108 -14.23 0.72 -6.44
C MET A 108 -14.04 -0.61 -7.17
N GLU A 109 -13.56 -1.65 -6.47
CA GLU A 109 -13.53 -3.02 -7.00
C GLU A 109 -14.92 -3.47 -7.42
N GLN A 110 -15.94 -3.22 -6.59
CA GLN A 110 -17.33 -3.54 -6.92
C GLN A 110 -17.82 -2.78 -8.16
N GLU A 111 -17.61 -1.45 -8.24
CA GLU A 111 -18.03 -0.66 -9.40
C GLU A 111 -17.36 -1.14 -10.70
N TRP A 112 -16.08 -1.52 -10.65
CA TRP A 112 -15.38 -2.11 -11.79
C TRP A 112 -15.90 -3.50 -12.16
N LEU A 113 -16.20 -4.34 -11.18
CA LEU A 113 -16.81 -5.65 -11.42
C LEU A 113 -18.22 -5.54 -12.01
N GLU A 114 -19.00 -4.55 -11.61
CA GLU A 114 -20.32 -4.28 -12.19
C GLU A 114 -20.20 -3.79 -13.63
N ALA A 115 -19.22 -2.93 -13.93
CA ALA A 115 -18.91 -2.51 -15.29
C ALA A 115 -18.49 -3.70 -16.18
N LEU A 116 -17.72 -4.66 -15.64
CA LEU A 116 -17.38 -5.92 -16.32
C LEU A 116 -18.61 -6.81 -16.52
N ALA A 117 -19.41 -7.01 -15.47
CA ALA A 117 -20.58 -7.89 -15.48
C ALA A 117 -21.66 -7.40 -16.46
N ALA A 118 -21.82 -6.09 -16.63
CA ALA A 118 -22.75 -5.50 -17.60
C ALA A 118 -22.44 -5.91 -19.06
N LYS A 119 -21.23 -6.39 -19.34
CA LYS A 119 -20.78 -6.82 -20.66
C LYS A 119 -20.55 -8.32 -20.76
N SER A 120 -20.01 -8.92 -19.70
CA SER A 120 -19.72 -10.36 -19.64
C SER A 120 -19.99 -10.91 -18.23
N PRO A 121 -21.23 -11.33 -17.92
CA PRO A 121 -21.61 -11.82 -16.59
C PRO A 121 -20.82 -13.06 -16.15
N ALA A 122 -20.59 -14.01 -17.06
CA ALA A 122 -19.86 -15.24 -16.76
C ALA A 122 -18.37 -14.98 -16.47
N ASP A 123 -17.73 -14.08 -17.22
CA ASP A 123 -16.34 -13.68 -16.96
C ASP A 123 -16.22 -12.96 -15.61
N ALA A 124 -17.20 -12.12 -15.24
CA ALA A 124 -17.20 -11.45 -13.95
C ALA A 124 -17.23 -12.43 -12.76
N VAL A 125 -17.96 -13.54 -12.86
CA VAL A 125 -18.00 -14.57 -11.80
C VAL A 125 -16.64 -15.29 -11.70
N ALA A 126 -16.09 -15.75 -12.82
CA ALA A 126 -14.77 -16.38 -12.84
C ALA A 126 -13.68 -15.43 -12.34
N TRP A 127 -13.78 -14.15 -12.67
CA TRP A 127 -12.83 -13.12 -12.25
C TRP A 127 -12.87 -12.85 -10.75
N ARG A 128 -14.06 -12.81 -10.14
CA ARG A 128 -14.22 -12.72 -8.68
C ARG A 128 -13.52 -13.88 -7.97
N ALA A 129 -13.69 -15.10 -8.48
CA ALA A 129 -13.01 -16.28 -7.92
C ALA A 129 -11.48 -16.18 -8.04
N ALA A 130 -10.97 -15.70 -9.17
CA ALA A 130 -9.55 -15.48 -9.38
C ALA A 130 -8.96 -14.43 -8.42
N MET A 131 -9.68 -13.32 -8.20
CA MET A 131 -9.27 -12.29 -7.25
C MET A 131 -9.28 -12.79 -5.81
N LEU A 132 -10.31 -13.53 -5.41
CA LEU A 132 -10.35 -14.18 -4.09
C LEU A 132 -9.16 -15.13 -3.89
N LEU A 133 -8.84 -15.94 -4.91
CA LEU A 133 -7.67 -16.81 -4.85
C LEU A 133 -6.37 -16.02 -4.67
N SER A 134 -6.23 -14.88 -5.34
CA SER A 134 -5.08 -14.00 -5.14
C SER A 134 -5.01 -13.48 -3.69
N HIS A 135 -6.16 -13.16 -3.07
CA HIS A 135 -6.19 -12.71 -1.68
C HIS A 135 -5.74 -13.81 -0.72
N LEU A 136 -6.18 -15.05 -0.93
CA LEU A 136 -5.77 -16.19 -0.11
C LEU A 136 -4.26 -16.42 -0.15
N VAL A 137 -3.63 -16.26 -1.31
CA VAL A 137 -2.18 -16.41 -1.47
C VAL A 137 -1.42 -15.23 -0.88
N LEU A 138 -1.89 -14.00 -1.10
CA LEU A 138 -1.19 -12.79 -0.68
C LEU A 138 -1.31 -12.51 0.81
N PHE A 139 -2.44 -12.88 1.43
CA PHE A 139 -2.74 -12.57 2.83
C PHE A 139 -1.65 -13.02 3.81
N PRO A 140 -1.21 -14.29 3.86
CA PRO A 140 -0.18 -14.71 4.81
C PRO A 140 1.15 -13.99 4.59
N MET A 141 1.54 -13.78 3.33
CA MET A 141 2.78 -13.06 3.00
C MET A 141 2.74 -11.61 3.48
N PHE A 142 1.66 -10.89 3.16
CA PHE A 142 1.51 -9.49 3.57
C PHE A 142 1.23 -9.32 5.05
N LEU A 143 0.62 -10.29 5.73
CA LEU A 143 0.46 -10.26 7.18
C LEU A 143 1.81 -10.30 7.89
N ILE A 144 2.70 -11.20 7.45
CA ILE A 144 4.08 -11.27 7.96
C ILE A 144 4.85 -9.99 7.62
N LEU A 145 4.79 -9.53 6.37
CA LEU A 145 5.49 -8.29 5.95
C LEU A 145 5.00 -7.06 6.71
N SER A 146 3.68 -6.89 6.86
CA SER A 146 3.09 -5.79 7.63
C SER A 146 3.53 -5.84 9.09
N ALA A 147 3.67 -7.02 9.66
CA ALA A 147 4.10 -7.21 11.04
C ALA A 147 5.58 -6.84 11.26
N ILE A 148 6.48 -7.33 10.40
CA ILE A 148 7.93 -7.15 10.58
C ILE A 148 8.48 -5.87 9.95
N ALA A 149 7.76 -5.31 8.97
CA ALA A 149 8.18 -4.13 8.20
C ALA A 149 6.96 -3.31 7.73
N PRO A 150 6.15 -2.73 8.63
CA PRO A 150 4.98 -1.93 8.26
C PRO A 150 5.31 -0.77 7.32
N GLN A 151 6.48 -0.15 7.47
CA GLN A 151 7.00 0.90 6.59
C GLN A 151 7.20 0.44 5.14
N LEU A 152 7.56 -0.83 4.93
CA LEU A 152 7.73 -1.43 3.60
C LEU A 152 6.36 -1.63 2.92
N VAL A 153 5.35 -2.01 3.70
CA VAL A 153 3.98 -2.16 3.20
C VAL A 153 3.35 -0.79 2.91
N HIS A 154 3.61 0.23 3.74
CA HIS A 154 3.25 1.61 3.40
C HIS A 154 3.91 2.07 2.08
N ALA A 155 5.21 1.82 1.88
CA ALA A 155 5.88 2.13 0.61
C ALA A 155 5.30 1.35 -0.59
N THR A 156 4.89 0.10 -0.36
CA THR A 156 4.20 -0.72 -1.38
C THR A 156 2.89 -0.06 -1.78
N LEU A 157 2.05 0.31 -0.81
CA LEU A 157 0.76 0.96 -1.04
C LEU A 157 0.92 2.37 -1.64
N GLU A 158 1.92 3.15 -1.23
CA GLU A 158 2.28 4.43 -1.87
C GLU A 158 2.49 4.23 -3.37
N ARG A 159 3.32 3.25 -3.75
CA ARG A 159 3.66 2.99 -5.15
C ARG A 159 2.47 2.46 -5.95
N THR A 160 1.70 1.52 -5.40
CA THR A 160 0.54 0.98 -6.12
C THR A 160 -0.56 2.01 -6.32
N ASN A 161 -0.79 2.88 -5.32
CA ASN A 161 -1.70 4.01 -5.44
C ASN A 161 -1.20 5.05 -6.45
N GLU A 162 0.11 5.30 -6.53
CA GLU A 162 0.69 6.16 -7.58
C GLU A 162 0.46 5.58 -8.98
N ILE A 163 0.64 4.26 -9.16
CA ILE A 163 0.39 3.58 -10.43
C ILE A 163 -1.09 3.63 -10.80
N LEU A 164 -2.00 3.43 -9.83
CA LEU A 164 -3.44 3.57 -10.03
C LEU A 164 -3.79 5.01 -10.46
N TYR A 165 -3.26 6.01 -9.77
CA TYR A 165 -3.44 7.43 -10.14
C TYR A 165 -3.03 7.68 -11.60
N GLN A 166 -1.82 7.26 -11.98
CA GLN A 166 -1.32 7.45 -13.36
C GLN A 166 -2.19 6.73 -14.39
N LYS A 167 -2.65 5.51 -14.08
CA LYS A 167 -3.53 4.73 -14.97
C LYS A 167 -4.91 5.38 -15.11
N TYR A 168 -5.53 5.84 -14.02
CA TYR A 168 -6.80 6.55 -14.12
C TYR A 168 -6.68 7.87 -14.88
N ALA A 169 -5.60 8.63 -14.66
CA ALA A 169 -5.33 9.88 -15.36
C ALA A 169 -5.15 9.70 -16.88
N SER A 170 -4.76 8.51 -17.34
CA SER A 170 -4.55 8.21 -18.76
C SER A 170 -5.84 7.99 -19.56
N ILE A 171 -6.98 7.75 -18.90
CA ILE A 171 -8.26 7.49 -19.57
C ILE A 171 -8.90 8.81 -19.97
N SER A 172 -8.75 9.21 -21.25
CA SER A 172 -9.23 10.52 -21.72
C SER A 172 -10.65 10.51 -22.27
N THR A 173 -11.22 9.35 -22.62
CA THR A 173 -12.53 9.29 -23.31
C THR A 173 -13.34 8.05 -22.94
N GLY A 174 -14.63 8.23 -22.66
CA GLY A 174 -15.59 7.15 -22.40
C GLY A 174 -15.46 6.48 -21.02
N ALA A 175 -14.71 7.10 -20.10
CA ALA A 175 -14.54 6.60 -18.74
C ALA A 175 -15.86 6.68 -17.94
N PRO A 176 -16.14 5.70 -17.07
CA PRO A 176 -17.21 5.84 -16.07
C PRO A 176 -17.01 7.08 -15.19
N THR A 177 -18.11 7.66 -14.70
CA THR A 177 -18.08 8.91 -13.91
C THR A 177 -17.31 8.79 -12.60
N PHE A 178 -17.23 7.59 -12.02
CA PHE A 178 -16.52 7.33 -10.78
C PHE A 178 -14.98 7.38 -10.91
N VAL A 179 -14.44 7.21 -12.14
CA VAL A 179 -12.98 7.16 -12.39
C VAL A 179 -12.24 8.40 -11.90
N LYS A 180 -12.85 9.58 -12.05
CA LYS A 180 -12.24 10.83 -11.57
C LYS A 180 -12.03 10.81 -10.06
N LYS A 181 -13.02 10.30 -9.32
CA LYS A 181 -12.92 10.15 -7.87
C LYS A 181 -11.84 9.12 -7.51
N CYS A 182 -11.76 7.99 -8.22
CA CYS A 182 -10.69 7.00 -7.99
C CYS A 182 -9.29 7.60 -8.17
N MET A 183 -9.11 8.45 -9.18
CA MET A 183 -7.86 9.14 -9.43
C MET A 183 -7.48 10.05 -8.24
N GLU A 184 -8.42 10.85 -7.74
CA GLU A 184 -8.21 11.74 -6.59
C GLU A 184 -7.92 10.93 -5.32
N ASP A 185 -8.74 9.92 -5.02
CA ASP A 185 -8.56 9.02 -3.86
C ASP A 185 -7.19 8.31 -3.90
N ALA A 186 -6.76 7.82 -5.08
CA ALA A 186 -5.46 7.18 -5.25
C ALA A 186 -4.29 8.14 -5.01
N ARG A 187 -4.42 9.42 -5.41
CA ARG A 187 -3.39 10.44 -5.15
C ARG A 187 -3.27 10.76 -3.66
N ASP A 188 -4.41 10.92 -2.99
CA ASP A 188 -4.45 11.29 -1.57
C ASP A 188 -3.92 10.16 -0.69
N THR A 189 -4.29 8.91 -0.99
CA THR A 189 -3.83 7.71 -0.27
C THR A 189 -2.34 7.45 -0.50
N SER A 190 -1.84 7.64 -1.73
CA SER A 190 -0.40 7.59 -2.01
C SER A 190 0.37 8.61 -1.17
N THR A 191 -0.13 9.86 -1.12
CA THR A 191 0.45 10.93 -0.30
C THR A 191 0.44 10.55 1.18
N TYR A 192 -0.66 10.03 1.70
CA TYR A 192 -0.75 9.59 3.10
C TYR A 192 0.29 8.52 3.44
N HIS A 193 0.43 7.49 2.61
CA HIS A 193 1.38 6.41 2.86
C HIS A 193 2.84 6.87 2.78
N SER A 194 3.16 7.82 1.90
CA SER A 194 4.49 8.43 1.84
C SER A 194 4.91 9.11 3.16
N MET A 195 3.94 9.60 3.94
CA MET A 195 4.21 10.20 5.25
C MET A 195 4.51 9.15 6.34
N GLN A 196 4.16 7.88 6.10
CA GLN A 196 4.32 6.79 7.07
C GLN A 196 5.59 5.96 6.87
N LEU A 197 6.47 6.33 5.93
CA LEU A 197 7.69 5.55 5.63
C LEU A 197 8.69 5.44 6.78
N ASN A 198 8.58 6.32 7.78
CA ASN A 198 9.43 6.29 8.97
C ASN A 198 8.72 5.67 10.19
N ILE A 199 7.57 5.02 10.00
CA ILE A 199 6.86 4.37 11.10
C ILE A 199 7.73 3.25 11.69
N SER A 200 7.75 3.17 13.03
CA SER A 200 8.50 2.13 13.72
C SER A 200 7.84 0.76 13.59
N THR A 201 8.61 -0.31 13.68
CA THR A 201 8.08 -1.68 13.78
C THR A 201 7.68 -1.98 15.22
N ASP A 202 6.51 -2.59 15.43
CA ASP A 202 6.12 -3.13 16.75
C ASP A 202 6.46 -4.61 16.80
N TYR A 203 7.63 -4.94 17.35
CA TYR A 203 8.11 -6.32 17.41
C TYR A 203 7.27 -7.22 18.34
N VAL A 204 6.55 -6.63 19.30
CA VAL A 204 5.64 -7.41 20.17
C VAL A 204 4.39 -7.78 19.39
N ALA A 205 3.81 -6.83 18.65
CA ALA A 205 2.70 -7.11 17.74
C ALA A 205 3.09 -8.18 16.71
N ALA A 206 4.30 -8.08 16.16
CA ALA A 206 4.80 -9.04 15.19
C ALA A 206 4.93 -10.45 15.78
N LEU A 207 5.47 -10.58 16.99
CA LEU A 207 5.56 -11.86 17.68
C LEU A 207 4.18 -12.48 17.91
N ILE A 208 3.21 -11.69 18.38
CA ILE A 208 1.83 -12.16 18.60
C ILE A 208 1.22 -12.67 17.30
N ILE A 209 1.40 -11.95 16.19
CA ILE A 209 0.90 -12.37 14.88
C ILE A 209 1.55 -13.67 14.41
N VAL A 210 2.87 -13.83 14.58
CA VAL A 210 3.56 -15.09 14.25
C VAL A 210 3.01 -16.24 15.10
N VAL A 211 2.85 -16.05 16.40
CA VAL A 211 2.26 -17.06 17.29
C VAL A 211 0.84 -17.41 16.88
N LEU A 212 0.02 -16.43 16.53
CA LEU A 212 -1.36 -16.66 16.06
C LEU A 212 -1.37 -17.47 14.77
N VAL A 213 -0.51 -17.14 13.80
CA VAL A 213 -0.38 -17.89 12.55
C VAL A 213 0.07 -19.33 12.81
N LEU A 214 1.06 -19.55 13.68
CA LEU A 214 1.50 -20.90 14.03
C LEU A 214 0.39 -21.70 14.72
N TYR A 215 -0.31 -21.09 15.69
CA TYR A 215 -1.41 -21.73 16.41
C TYR A 215 -2.57 -22.14 15.49
N LEU A 216 -2.95 -21.29 14.53
CA LEU A 216 -4.03 -21.59 13.59
C LEU A 216 -3.66 -22.64 12.52
N ASN A 217 -2.37 -22.95 12.37
CA ASN A 217 -1.87 -23.98 11.44
C ASN A 217 -1.38 -25.25 12.16
N SER A 218 -1.55 -25.34 13.49
CA SER A 218 -1.22 -26.50 14.32
C SER A 218 -2.46 -27.35 14.55
#